data_AF-A0A8S9VTY5-F1
#
_entry.id   AF-A0A8S9VTY5-F1
#
_cell.length_a   1.000
_cell.length_b   1.000
_cell.length_c   1.000
_cell.angle_alpha   90.00
_cell.angle_beta   90.00
_cell.angle_gamma   90.00
#
_symmetry.space_group_name_H-M   'P 1'
#
loop_
_entity.id
_entity.type
_entity.pdbx_description
1 polymer ?
#
loop_
_entity_poly.entity_id
_entity_poly.type
_entity_poly.pdbx_seq_one_letter_code
_entity_poly.pdbx_strand_id
1 'polypeptide(L)'
;MMNEWGTPTFYLQSQVYEVAEMLFDGVSVNRMLTDKRRVGYLFQNLALFPHLDVASNIGYGPAVNGSTRENIAQRVDELLRLMKIEHLKDRYPKNLSSGERQRVALARALAVSPQVLLLDEPFSCLDTGTCRCIRQEIKRIQRGLGITTVLVTHDMAEAEEMGDRIVAMNDGNIHEVADIQRMYRYDLDELSHL
;
A
#
# COMPACT_ATOMS: atom_id res chain seq x y z
N MET A 1 -6.58 21.47 -25.64
CA MET A 1 -5.86 22.36 -26.57
C MET A 1 -4.52 21.73 -26.89
N MET A 2 -4.21 21.49 -28.17
CA MET A 2 -2.92 20.97 -28.63
C MET A 2 -1.87 22.09 -28.59
N ASN A 3 -0.63 21.77 -28.22
CA ASN A 3 0.50 22.69 -28.40
C ASN A 3 1.11 22.52 -29.81
N GLU A 4 1.99 23.46 -30.18
CA GLU A 4 2.58 23.64 -31.52
C GLU A 4 3.48 22.47 -31.99
N TRP A 5 3.55 21.36 -31.24
CA TRP A 5 4.38 20.18 -31.52
C TRP A 5 3.60 18.87 -31.55
N GLY A 6 2.26 18.90 -31.59
CA GLY A 6 1.44 17.71 -31.85
C GLY A 6 1.50 16.62 -30.79
N THR A 7 1.99 16.91 -29.58
CA THR A 7 2.03 15.95 -28.47
C THR A 7 0.84 16.19 -27.53
N PRO A 8 0.13 15.13 -27.06
CA PRO A 8 -0.91 15.29 -26.06
C PRO A 8 -0.26 15.78 -24.77
N THR A 9 -0.56 17.01 -24.38
CA THR A 9 -0.23 17.51 -23.03
C THR A 9 -1.28 16.94 -22.09
N PHE A 10 -0.93 15.88 -21.36
CA PHE A 10 -1.75 15.33 -20.29
C PHE A 10 -1.69 16.29 -19.10
N TYR A 11 -2.75 17.08 -18.91
CA TYR A 11 -2.98 17.75 -17.64
C TYR A 11 -3.46 16.69 -16.66
N LEU A 12 -2.62 16.31 -15.68
CA LEU A 12 -3.09 15.67 -14.46
C LEU A 12 -3.97 16.69 -13.73
N GLN A 13 -5.26 16.70 -14.04
CA GLN A 13 -6.25 17.32 -13.17
C GLN A 13 -6.31 16.47 -11.90
N SER A 14 -5.52 16.82 -10.90
CA SER A 14 -5.84 16.40 -9.53
C SER A 14 -7.15 17.08 -9.18
N GLN A 15 -8.28 16.39 -9.35
CA GLN A 15 -9.51 16.81 -8.70
C GLN A 15 -9.27 16.66 -7.20
N VAL A 16 -9.13 17.80 -6.51
CA VAL A 16 -9.21 17.84 -5.06
C VAL A 16 -10.68 17.62 -4.73
N TYR A 17 -11.05 16.38 -4.43
CA TYR A 17 -12.35 16.11 -3.85
C TYR A 17 -12.44 16.84 -2.51
N GLU A 18 -13.47 17.66 -2.33
CA GLU A 18 -13.77 18.29 -1.05
C GLU A 18 -14.34 17.21 -0.12
N VAL A 19 -13.44 16.47 0.54
CA VAL A 19 -13.83 15.44 1.50
C VAL A 19 -14.42 16.16 2.71
N ALA A 20 -15.74 16.10 2.84
CA ALA A 20 -16.48 16.75 3.93
C ALA A 20 -15.93 16.33 5.31
N GLU A 21 -15.66 15.03 5.50
CA GLU A 21 -15.11 14.51 6.73
C GLU A 21 -14.34 13.19 6.50
N MET A 22 -13.16 13.07 7.10
CA MET A 22 -12.36 11.85 7.14
C MET A 22 -12.02 11.56 8.60
N LEU A 23 -12.44 10.40 9.10
CA LEU A 23 -12.31 10.01 10.51
C LEU A 23 -11.45 8.76 10.64
N PHE A 24 -10.45 8.78 11.52
CA PHE A 24 -9.77 7.59 12.01
C PHE A 24 -10.17 7.37 13.48
N ASP A 25 -10.74 6.21 13.79
CA ASP A 25 -11.27 5.88 15.12
C ASP A 25 -12.20 6.97 15.70
N GLY A 26 -13.01 7.60 14.83
CA GLY A 26 -13.92 8.68 15.19
C GLY A 26 -13.28 10.07 15.34
N VAL A 27 -11.96 10.20 15.10
CA VAL A 27 -11.24 11.48 15.16
C VAL A 27 -11.01 12.04 13.77
N SER A 28 -11.41 13.30 13.54
CA SER A 28 -11.20 13.97 12.25
C SER A 28 -9.72 14.17 11.95
N VAL A 29 -9.29 13.67 10.79
CA VAL A 29 -7.92 13.80 10.27
C VAL A 29 -7.81 14.82 9.15
N ASN A 30 -8.90 15.49 8.75
CA ASN A 30 -8.94 16.42 7.61
C ASN A 30 -7.84 17.49 7.67
N ARG A 31 -7.62 18.07 8.86
CA ARG A 31 -6.64 19.14 9.10
C ARG A 31 -5.30 18.65 9.65
N MET A 32 -5.15 17.33 9.87
CA MET A 32 -3.86 16.78 10.29
C MET A 32 -2.90 16.76 9.10
N LEU A 33 -1.66 17.16 9.34
CA LEU A 33 -0.57 16.96 8.39
C LEU A 33 -0.39 15.47 8.09
N THR A 34 -0.03 15.13 6.86
CA THR A 34 0.04 13.73 6.39
C THR A 34 0.92 12.84 7.26
N ASP A 35 2.06 13.37 7.74
CA ASP A 35 2.99 12.67 8.63
C ASP A 35 2.38 12.35 10.01
N LYS A 36 1.39 13.15 10.46
CA LYS A 36 0.70 12.96 11.74
C LYS A 36 -0.49 12.01 11.65
N ARG A 37 -0.93 11.64 10.45
CA ARG A 37 -2.08 10.73 10.26
C ARG A 37 -1.74 9.26 10.55
N ARG A 38 -0.45 8.91 10.73
CA ARG A 38 0.03 7.54 10.98
C ARG A 38 -0.51 6.53 9.96
N VAL A 39 -0.44 6.91 8.68
CA VAL A 39 -0.79 6.05 7.55
C VAL A 39 0.47 5.42 6.98
N GLY A 40 0.46 4.10 6.80
CA GLY A 40 1.46 3.39 6.03
C GLY A 40 1.00 3.34 4.58
N TYR A 41 1.88 3.66 3.63
CA TYR A 41 1.54 3.66 2.21
C TYR A 41 2.51 2.79 1.42
N LEU A 42 1.98 1.86 0.63
CA LEU A 42 2.73 1.07 -0.34
C LEU A 42 2.34 1.53 -1.76
N PHE A 43 3.26 2.24 -2.41
CA PHE A 43 3.10 2.70 -3.79
C PHE A 43 3.18 1.55 -4.78
N GLN A 44 2.49 1.68 -5.91
CA GLN A 44 2.56 0.75 -7.05
C GLN A 44 4.00 0.52 -7.52
N ASN A 45 4.80 1.58 -7.63
CA ASN A 45 6.22 1.50 -8.02
C ASN A 45 7.18 1.21 -6.84
N LEU A 46 6.64 0.88 -5.66
CA LEU A 46 7.32 0.67 -4.37
C LEU A 46 8.03 1.89 -3.78
N ALA A 47 8.43 2.87 -4.61
CA ALA A 47 9.09 4.12 -4.25
C ALA A 47 10.26 3.96 -3.26
N LEU A 48 11.05 2.89 -3.35
CA LEU A 48 12.22 2.69 -2.48
C LEU A 48 13.29 3.75 -2.77
N PHE A 49 13.97 4.21 -1.74
CA PHE A 49 15.07 5.16 -1.88
C PHE A 49 16.31 4.44 -2.43
N PRO A 50 16.75 4.73 -3.67
CA PRO A 50 17.78 3.93 -4.33
C PRO A 50 19.18 4.13 -3.74
N HIS A 51 19.38 5.25 -3.03
CA HIS A 51 20.63 5.63 -2.37
C HIS A 51 20.74 5.14 -0.92
N LEU A 52 19.70 4.49 -0.40
CA LEU A 52 19.68 3.92 0.94
C LEU A 52 19.70 2.38 0.84
N ASP A 53 20.36 1.73 1.80
CA ASP A 53 20.24 0.28 1.97
C ASP A 53 18.86 -0.11 2.52
N VAL A 54 18.59 -1.41 2.64
CA VAL A 54 17.31 -1.93 3.14
C VAL A 54 17.04 -1.44 4.57
N ALA A 55 18.01 -1.54 5.48
CA ALA A 55 17.86 -1.09 6.86
C ALA A 55 17.47 0.39 6.96
N SER A 56 18.15 1.23 6.18
CA SER A 56 17.93 2.67 6.13
C SER A 56 16.61 3.02 5.44
N ASN A 57 16.20 2.27 4.42
CA ASN A 57 14.86 2.41 3.81
C ASN A 57 13.77 2.17 4.85
N ILE A 58 13.86 1.08 5.63
CA ILE A 58 12.87 0.73 6.66
C ILE A 58 12.91 1.76 7.80
N GLY A 59 14.10 2.15 8.24
CA GLY A 59 14.29 3.09 9.36
C GLY A 59 13.96 4.55 9.04
N TYR A 60 13.80 4.92 7.77
CA TYR A 60 13.60 6.30 7.34
C TYR A 60 12.40 6.98 8.00
N GLY A 61 11.22 6.35 7.95
CA GLY A 61 9.99 6.91 8.53
C GLY A 61 10.11 7.19 10.04
N PRO A 62 10.50 6.19 10.86
CA PRO A 62 10.77 6.38 12.27
C PRO A 62 11.80 7.49 12.58
N ALA A 63 12.84 7.63 11.77
CA ALA A 63 13.85 8.68 11.92
C ALA A 63 13.27 10.07 11.66
N VAL A 64 12.50 10.25 10.59
CA VAL A 64 11.79 11.51 10.29
C VAL A 64 10.79 11.87 11.39
N ASN A 65 10.18 10.87 12.02
CA ASN A 65 9.26 11.07 13.15
C ASN A 65 9.97 11.36 14.49
N GLY A 66 11.30 11.43 14.51
CA GLY A 66 12.08 11.76 15.72
C GLY A 66 12.31 10.60 16.68
N SER A 67 12.18 9.35 16.24
CA SER A 67 12.53 8.18 17.07
C SER A 67 14.03 8.17 17.41
N THR A 68 14.39 7.62 18.58
CA THR A 68 15.79 7.42 18.95
C THR A 68 16.46 6.36 18.08
N ARG A 69 17.79 6.41 17.99
CA ARG A 69 18.56 5.46 17.18
C ARG A 69 18.35 4.01 17.63
N GLU A 70 18.23 3.80 18.93
CA GLU A 70 18.00 2.50 19.55
C GLU A 70 16.62 1.94 19.16
N ASN A 71 15.57 2.78 19.24
CA ASN A 71 14.22 2.38 18.85
C ASN A 71 14.12 2.10 17.35
N ILE A 72 14.80 2.90 16.52
CA ILE A 72 14.87 2.67 15.07
C ILE A 72 15.54 1.32 14.78
N ALA A 73 16.70 1.05 15.38
CA ALA A 73 17.42 -0.20 15.18
C ALA A 73 16.59 -1.42 15.60
N GLN A 74 15.93 -1.34 16.76
CA GLN A 74 15.04 -2.40 17.24
C GLN A 74 13.87 -2.63 16.28
N ARG A 75 13.20 -1.56 15.83
CA ARG A 75 12.06 -1.64 14.91
C ARG A 75 12.47 -2.20 13.55
N VAL A 76 13.62 -1.79 13.03
CA VAL A 76 14.17 -2.31 11.78
C VAL A 76 14.45 -3.81 11.91
N ASP A 77 15.11 -4.25 12.97
CA ASP A 77 15.42 -5.68 13.18
C ASP A 77 14.16 -6.54 13.35
N GLU A 78 13.12 -6.02 14.04
CA GLU A 78 11.81 -6.66 14.13
C GLU A 78 11.18 -6.88 12.76
N LEU A 79 11.16 -5.83 11.92
CA LEU A 79 10.51 -5.88 10.61
C LEU A 79 11.29 -6.72 9.61
N LEU A 80 12.62 -6.70 9.67
CA LEU A 80 13.48 -7.58 8.88
C LEU A 80 13.13 -9.06 9.15
N ARG A 81 12.95 -9.43 10.43
CA ARG A 81 12.56 -10.79 10.85
C ARG A 81 11.14 -11.15 10.43
N LEU A 82 10.20 -10.23 10.67
CA LEU A 82 8.80 -10.42 10.29
C LEU A 82 8.64 -10.70 8.79
N MET A 83 9.44 -10.00 7.98
CA MET A 83 9.43 -10.09 6.52
C MET A 83 10.37 -11.16 5.94
N LYS A 84 11.17 -11.81 6.79
CA LYS A 84 12.19 -12.83 6.42
C LYS A 84 13.24 -12.32 5.43
N ILE A 85 13.72 -11.09 5.65
CA ILE A 85 14.67 -10.38 4.80
C ILE A 85 15.92 -9.90 5.56
N GLU A 86 16.24 -10.51 6.70
CA GLU A 86 17.39 -10.15 7.54
C GLU A 86 18.72 -10.20 6.77
N HIS A 87 18.86 -11.19 5.88
CA HIS A 87 20.02 -11.37 5.01
C HIS A 87 20.18 -10.27 3.95
N LEU A 88 19.19 -9.39 3.78
CA LEU A 88 19.19 -8.29 2.83
C LEU A 88 19.47 -6.93 3.49
N LYS A 89 19.68 -6.89 4.81
CA LYS A 89 19.80 -5.68 5.64
C LYS A 89 20.67 -4.58 5.01
N ASP A 90 21.85 -4.96 4.51
CA ASP A 90 22.85 -4.02 3.98
C ASP A 90 22.82 -3.92 2.45
N ARG A 91 21.85 -4.55 1.78
CA ARG A 91 21.71 -4.47 0.32
C ARG A 91 20.98 -3.20 -0.11
N TYR A 92 21.25 -2.78 -1.33
CA TYR A 92 20.58 -1.64 -1.97
C TYR A 92 19.44 -2.13 -2.88
N PRO A 93 18.35 -1.35 -3.09
CA PRO A 93 17.19 -1.76 -3.89
C PRO A 93 17.50 -2.30 -5.29
N LYS A 94 18.56 -1.79 -5.94
CA LYS A 94 19.03 -2.25 -7.26
C LYS A 94 19.53 -3.71 -7.28
N ASN A 95 19.92 -4.25 -6.12
CA ASN A 95 20.46 -5.60 -5.96
C ASN A 95 19.42 -6.60 -5.40
N LEU A 96 18.15 -6.21 -5.43
CA LEU A 96 17.03 -7.00 -4.92
C LEU A 96 16.18 -7.49 -6.10
N SER A 97 15.60 -8.68 -5.98
CA SER A 97 14.49 -9.14 -6.83
C SER A 97 13.22 -8.32 -6.60
N SER A 98 12.23 -8.44 -7.48
CA SER A 98 10.94 -7.72 -7.33
C SER A 98 10.23 -8.07 -6.02
N GLY A 99 10.16 -9.36 -5.65
CA GLY A 99 9.54 -9.79 -4.41
C GLY A 99 10.29 -9.29 -3.16
N GLU A 100 11.62 -9.25 -3.20
CA GLU A 100 12.42 -8.68 -2.10
C GLU A 100 12.18 -7.17 -1.98
N ARG A 101 12.17 -6.42 -3.09
CA ARG A 101 11.83 -4.99 -3.07
C ARG A 101 10.46 -4.74 -2.45
N GLN A 102 9.48 -5.58 -2.78
CA GLN A 102 8.13 -5.45 -2.26
C GLN A 102 8.07 -5.70 -0.75
N ARG A 103 8.77 -6.72 -0.24
CA ARG A 103 8.91 -6.96 1.21
C ARG A 103 9.56 -5.78 1.92
N VAL A 104 10.60 -5.19 1.34
CA VAL A 104 11.27 -4.00 1.90
C VAL A 104 10.32 -2.80 1.92
N ALA A 105 9.57 -2.59 0.85
CA ALA A 105 8.62 -1.48 0.76
C ALA A 105 7.46 -1.64 1.75
N LEU A 106 6.95 -2.85 1.93
CA LEU A 106 5.95 -3.16 2.95
C LEU A 106 6.51 -2.99 4.36
N ALA A 107 7.72 -3.48 4.63
CA ALA A 107 8.42 -3.27 5.90
C ALA A 107 8.52 -1.77 6.22
N ARG A 108 8.93 -0.96 5.24
CA ARG A 108 9.00 0.50 5.37
C ARG A 108 7.65 1.14 5.66
N ALA A 109 6.57 0.70 5.00
CA ALA A 109 5.22 1.18 5.27
C ALA A 109 4.76 0.86 6.70
N LEU A 110 5.16 -0.30 7.24
CA LEU A 110 4.84 -0.73 8.62
C LEU A 110 5.77 -0.12 9.68
N ALA A 111 6.92 0.43 9.29
CA ALA A 111 7.93 0.95 10.22
C ALA A 111 7.40 2.06 11.12
N VAL A 112 6.47 2.87 10.62
CA VAL A 112 5.82 3.96 11.37
C VAL A 112 4.68 3.50 12.28
N SER A 113 4.49 2.20 12.45
CA SER A 113 3.39 1.59 13.24
C SER A 113 2.03 2.20 12.88
N PRO A 114 1.61 2.05 11.61
CA PRO A 114 0.45 2.76 11.10
C PRO A 114 -0.87 2.23 11.67
N GLN A 115 -1.86 3.10 11.81
CA GLN A 115 -3.24 2.72 12.14
C GLN A 115 -4.00 2.22 10.90
N VAL A 116 -3.64 2.77 9.73
CA VAL A 116 -4.21 2.40 8.43
C VAL A 116 -3.07 2.12 7.46
N LEU A 117 -3.16 0.99 6.75
CA LEU A 117 -2.25 0.63 5.67
C LEU A 117 -2.96 0.78 4.33
N LEU A 118 -2.41 1.61 3.45
CA LEU A 118 -2.90 1.81 2.09
C LEU A 118 -1.98 1.06 1.13
N LEU A 119 -2.57 0.21 0.30
CA LEU A 119 -1.87 -0.58 -0.70
C LEU A 119 -2.41 -0.21 -2.08
N ASP A 120 -1.56 0.36 -2.92
CA ASP A 120 -1.94 0.91 -4.22
C ASP A 120 -1.37 0.01 -5.34
N GLU A 121 -2.22 -0.83 -5.91
CA GLU A 121 -1.88 -1.87 -6.91
C GLU A 121 -0.57 -2.63 -6.62
N PRO A 122 -0.39 -3.16 -5.40
CA PRO A 122 0.90 -3.64 -4.92
C PRO A 122 1.41 -4.89 -5.64
N PHE A 123 0.60 -5.49 -6.50
CA PHE A 123 0.81 -6.80 -7.12
C PHE A 123 0.91 -6.74 -8.65
N SER A 124 0.63 -5.59 -9.25
CA SER A 124 0.54 -5.36 -10.71
C SER A 124 1.80 -5.75 -11.49
N CYS A 125 2.97 -5.74 -10.86
CA CYS A 125 4.27 -6.00 -11.50
C CYS A 125 4.80 -7.43 -11.30
N LEU A 126 4.01 -8.35 -10.76
CA LEU A 126 4.43 -9.72 -10.45
C LEU A 126 3.83 -10.74 -11.42
N ASP A 127 4.57 -11.84 -11.66
CA ASP A 127 4.02 -13.00 -12.35
C ASP A 127 2.93 -13.69 -11.50
N THR A 128 1.95 -14.31 -12.15
CA THR A 128 0.72 -14.84 -11.53
C THR A 128 1.00 -15.86 -10.41
N GLY A 129 2.05 -16.66 -10.53
CA GLY A 129 2.42 -17.69 -9.54
C GLY A 129 3.05 -17.09 -8.29
N THR A 130 4.05 -16.23 -8.46
CA THR A 130 4.72 -15.51 -7.37
C THR A 130 3.75 -14.59 -6.63
N CYS A 131 2.80 -14.00 -7.36
CA CYS A 131 1.84 -13.05 -6.82
C CYS A 131 0.95 -13.66 -5.73
N ARG A 132 0.40 -14.86 -5.92
CA ARG A 132 -0.44 -15.54 -4.91
C ARG A 132 0.29 -15.79 -3.60
N CYS A 133 1.53 -16.27 -3.66
CA CYS A 133 2.34 -16.52 -2.46
C CYS A 133 2.55 -15.23 -1.64
N ILE A 134 2.87 -14.13 -2.33
CA ILE A 134 3.07 -12.83 -1.69
C ILE A 134 1.76 -12.30 -1.11
N ARG A 135 0.63 -12.39 -1.84
CA ARG A 135 -0.70 -11.99 -1.33
C ARG A 135 -1.03 -12.67 0.01
N GLN A 136 -0.89 -14.00 0.08
CA GLN A 136 -1.13 -14.76 1.31
C GLN A 136 -0.26 -14.31 2.47
N GLU A 137 1.00 -14.00 2.21
CA GLU A 137 1.92 -13.54 3.23
C GLU A 137 1.58 -12.13 3.73
N ILE A 138 1.26 -11.21 2.82
CA ILE A 138 0.79 -9.87 3.19
C ILE A 138 -0.48 -9.96 4.03
N LYS A 139 -1.45 -10.79 3.62
CA LYS A 139 -2.69 -11.02 4.37
C LYS A 139 -2.40 -11.58 5.77
N ARG A 140 -1.48 -12.54 5.89
CA ARG A 140 -1.07 -13.12 7.18
C ARG A 140 -0.43 -12.07 8.09
N ILE A 141 0.47 -11.25 7.56
CA ILE A 141 1.14 -10.18 8.33
C ILE A 141 0.14 -9.13 8.77
N GLN A 142 -0.70 -8.65 7.86
CA GLN A 142 -1.74 -7.66 8.13
C GLN A 142 -2.69 -8.15 9.24
N ARG A 143 -3.19 -9.39 9.14
CA ARG A 143 -4.06 -9.99 10.17
C ARG A 143 -3.35 -10.17 11.50
N GLY A 144 -2.09 -10.60 11.49
CA GLY A 144 -1.28 -10.74 12.71
C GLY A 144 -1.03 -9.42 13.43
N LEU A 145 -0.98 -8.30 12.69
CA LEU A 145 -0.80 -6.96 13.23
C LEU A 145 -2.11 -6.24 13.55
N GLY A 146 -3.25 -6.72 13.05
CA GLY A 146 -4.57 -6.11 13.30
C GLY A 146 -4.72 -4.71 12.69
N ILE A 147 -4.00 -4.41 11.61
CA ILE A 147 -4.01 -3.08 10.97
C ILE A 147 -5.14 -3.00 9.95
N THR A 148 -5.93 -1.92 9.98
CA THR A 148 -6.95 -1.66 8.95
C THR A 148 -6.25 -1.41 7.62
N THR A 149 -6.60 -2.19 6.59
CA THR A 149 -5.95 -2.09 5.28
C THR A 149 -6.96 -1.76 4.19
N VAL A 150 -6.63 -0.77 3.36
CA VAL A 150 -7.34 -0.47 2.11
C VAL A 150 -6.44 -0.89 0.96
N LEU A 151 -6.92 -1.84 0.16
CA LEU A 151 -6.26 -2.32 -1.04
C LEU A 151 -6.99 -1.76 -2.25
N VAL A 152 -6.26 -1.08 -3.13
CA VAL A 152 -6.73 -0.64 -4.44
C VAL A 152 -6.17 -1.60 -5.49
N THR A 153 -7.05 -2.15 -6.32
CA THR A 153 -6.68 -3.08 -7.38
C THR A 153 -7.75 -3.08 -8.48
N HIS A 154 -7.33 -3.38 -9.70
CA HIS A 154 -8.21 -3.68 -10.83
C HIS A 154 -8.34 -5.20 -11.07
N ASP A 155 -7.64 -6.04 -10.31
CA ASP A 155 -7.73 -7.51 -10.39
C ASP A 155 -8.78 -8.01 -9.39
N MET A 156 -9.87 -8.58 -9.90
CA MET A 156 -10.94 -9.13 -9.07
C MET A 156 -10.47 -10.31 -8.20
N ALA A 157 -9.53 -11.13 -8.67
CA ALA A 157 -8.99 -12.23 -7.90
C ALA A 157 -8.16 -11.72 -6.70
N GLU A 158 -7.55 -10.54 -6.81
CA GLU A 158 -6.90 -9.87 -5.67
C GLU A 158 -7.89 -9.42 -4.62
N ALA A 159 -8.95 -8.74 -5.08
CA ALA A 159 -10.00 -8.24 -4.21
C ALA A 159 -10.66 -9.39 -3.44
N GLU A 160 -10.91 -10.51 -4.12
CA GLU A 160 -11.45 -11.73 -3.53
C GLU A 160 -10.49 -12.39 -2.53
N GLU A 161 -9.23 -12.56 -2.91
CA GLU A 161 -8.26 -13.26 -2.06
C GLU A 161 -7.90 -12.44 -0.81
N MET A 162 -7.88 -11.11 -0.91
CA MET A 162 -7.38 -10.23 0.16
C MET A 162 -8.49 -9.60 0.99
N GLY A 163 -9.60 -9.21 0.36
CA GLY A 163 -10.64 -8.38 0.96
C GLY A 163 -11.58 -9.12 1.89
N ASP A 164 -12.03 -8.42 2.93
CA ASP A 164 -13.21 -8.82 3.70
C ASP A 164 -14.48 -8.15 3.11
N ARG A 165 -14.32 -6.95 2.53
CA ARG A 165 -15.34 -6.13 1.84
C ARG A 165 -14.77 -5.56 0.55
N ILE A 166 -15.62 -5.36 -0.45
CA ILE A 166 -15.29 -4.70 -1.72
C ILE A 166 -16.12 -3.42 -1.86
N VAL A 167 -15.46 -2.39 -2.37
CA VAL A 167 -16.10 -1.15 -2.84
C VAL A 167 -15.81 -1.06 -4.33
N ALA A 168 -16.85 -1.25 -5.15
CA ALA A 168 -16.76 -1.06 -6.59
C ALA A 168 -16.96 0.44 -6.90
N MET A 169 -16.08 1.01 -7.70
CA MET A 169 -16.12 2.42 -8.09
C MET A 169 -16.15 2.54 -9.61
N ASN A 170 -16.96 3.48 -10.12
CA ASN A 170 -17.00 3.84 -11.53
C ASN A 170 -17.08 5.36 -11.66
N ASP A 171 -16.24 5.96 -12.51
CA ASP A 171 -16.16 7.41 -12.76
C ASP A 171 -16.13 8.26 -11.48
N GLY A 172 -15.37 7.82 -10.47
CA GLY A 172 -15.22 8.50 -9.18
C GLY A 172 -16.40 8.34 -8.22
N ASN A 173 -17.44 7.60 -8.61
CA ASN A 173 -18.61 7.31 -7.78
C ASN A 173 -18.55 5.88 -7.22
N ILE A 174 -19.04 5.69 -5.99
CA ILE A 174 -19.23 4.34 -5.44
C ILE A 174 -20.44 3.72 -6.13
N HIS A 175 -20.20 2.64 -6.87
CA HIS A 175 -21.25 1.87 -7.53
C HIS A 175 -21.86 0.87 -6.55
N GLU A 176 -21.02 0.13 -5.81
CA GLU A 176 -21.48 -0.90 -4.88
C GLU A 176 -20.54 -1.06 -3.68
N VAL A 177 -21.10 -1.44 -2.53
CA VAL A 177 -20.35 -1.85 -1.35
C VAL A 177 -20.93 -3.16 -0.83
N ALA A 178 -20.12 -4.22 -0.82
CA ALA A 178 -20.57 -5.55 -0.40
C ALA A 178 -19.51 -6.26 0.46
N ASP A 179 -19.99 -7.14 1.35
CA ASP A 179 -19.12 -8.17 1.93
C ASP A 179 -18.74 -9.16 0.83
N ILE A 180 -17.52 -9.69 0.86
CA ILE A 180 -17.03 -10.56 -0.22
C ILE A 180 -17.92 -11.80 -0.44
N GLN A 181 -18.52 -12.33 0.64
CA GLN A 181 -19.45 -13.47 0.61
C GLN A 181 -20.82 -13.14 0.00
N ARG A 182 -21.21 -11.86 -0.01
CA ARG A 182 -22.46 -11.40 -0.61
C ARG A 182 -22.27 -11.03 -2.08
N MET A 183 -21.12 -10.44 -2.42
CA MET A 183 -20.80 -10.08 -3.79
C MET A 183 -20.79 -11.31 -4.71
N TYR A 184 -20.31 -12.46 -4.23
CA TYR A 184 -20.38 -13.75 -4.93
C TYR A 184 -21.78 -14.24 -5.32
N ARG A 185 -22.83 -13.67 -4.72
CA ARG A 185 -24.22 -14.08 -4.93
C ARG A 185 -24.92 -13.26 -6.01
N TYR A 186 -24.37 -12.09 -6.32
CA TYR A 186 -24.70 -11.30 -7.49
C TYR A 186 -23.66 -11.64 -8.56
N ASP A 187 -24.05 -11.69 -9.83
CA ASP A 187 -23.16 -12.16 -10.89
C ASP A 187 -21.98 -11.17 -11.00
N LEU A 188 -20.79 -11.62 -10.56
CA LEU A 188 -19.57 -10.81 -10.50
C LEU A 188 -19.09 -10.37 -11.90
N ASP A 189 -19.63 -10.99 -12.95
CA ASP A 189 -19.38 -10.65 -14.35
C ASP A 189 -19.89 -9.24 -14.71
N GLU A 190 -21.00 -8.76 -14.11
CA GLU A 190 -21.53 -7.42 -14.41
C GLU A 190 -20.60 -6.28 -13.95
N LEU A 191 -19.79 -6.52 -12.90
CA LEU A 191 -18.85 -5.52 -12.35
C LEU A 191 -17.53 -5.47 -13.13
N SER A 192 -17.18 -6.50 -13.90
CA SER A 192 -15.96 -6.54 -14.72
C SER A 192 -16.04 -5.63 -15.97
N HIS A 193 -17.24 -5.13 -16.27
CA HIS A 193 -17.54 -4.28 -17.43
C HIS A 193 -17.79 -2.80 -17.06
N LEU A 194 -17.65 -2.44 -15.78
CA LEU A 194 -17.70 -1.08 -15.27
C LEU A 194 -16.29 -0.51 -15.13
#